data_AF-A0A2S6IR47-F1
#
_entry.id   AF-A0A2S6IR47-F1
#
_cell.length_a   1.000
_cell.length_b   1.000
_cell.length_c   1.000
_cell.angle_alpha   90.00
_cell.angle_beta   90.00
_cell.angle_gamma   90.00
#
_symmetry.space_group_name_H-M   'P 1'
#
loop_
_entity.id
_entity.type
_entity.pdbx_description
1 polymer ?
#
loop_
_entity_poly.entity_id
_entity_poly.type
_entity_poly.pdbx_seq_one_letter_code
_entity_poly.pdbx_strand_id
1 'polypeptide(L)'
;MKKFITAKNQALLENHPTLWNTKIVWMLAISLILHILFYLLGCVALMNPESLQRYSAIENFFSNGVILISVMVSILLLVLWLISLFRNNAFKNFYPNSRVKLFKQFTSYFIIFLAATTFYYSYTLGMQTYVTLTYNDVRMEKDIALTNAAAPFFTHDLSRYELDQLRNPNPFDKLYCATAVSTVDVDQPYFEFKDNYYQFYSLRKQVYPIDKSVDPYDVTGNILNETKDNKQIFYFKDEVIDVNRYVKTSAPSYYNYNKLFYNGEEDEYSSYDYQYRDDYNPFTKITKKQKDFIENHQAFITQHDKEAYNKLLGDFIELASDYSISHNLTTKSWLDIAYTESPYEVKKIIYDGSYPYKHSVSYQEENDFVIYENSLRSRTYYLDSNSLKQALKNIDEIKTTNIFEGTIHIFLWMAFFFACIVFIFRTTSLKSLLFSIVASVLLVILIGLIAAFFGFVVDYSSMIQYFVMYFTLILGTLILTVAFLGLSKVNKLIGSIFMNITIVGFVPYIFLILIIIDTHQNDWCDYHYEQYNTVDPCLTIMDYLDIYWSYALLAAGVLFIFLYCKNILKWRAQPDG
;
A
#
# COMPACT_ATOMS: atom_id res chain seq x y z
N MET A 1 39.49 12.06 22.24
CA MET A 1 38.96 11.39 21.02
C MET A 1 40.05 10.82 20.10
N LYS A 2 41.00 11.63 19.57
CA LYS A 2 42.05 11.15 18.64
C LYS A 2 42.88 9.96 19.16
N LYS A 3 43.38 10.02 20.40
CA LYS A 3 44.15 8.92 21.03
C LYS A 3 43.36 7.60 21.11
N PHE A 4 42.06 7.67 21.41
CA PHE A 4 41.17 6.51 21.47
C PHE A 4 40.99 5.87 20.09
N ILE A 5 40.69 6.68 19.06
CA ILE A 5 40.53 6.20 17.68
C ILE A 5 41.82 5.54 17.18
N THR A 6 42.98 6.15 17.44
CA THR A 6 44.28 5.58 17.06
C THR A 6 44.53 4.25 17.77
N ALA A 7 44.31 4.17 19.09
CA ALA A 7 44.50 2.94 19.85
C ALA A 7 43.57 1.81 19.37
N LYS A 8 42.29 2.09 19.11
CA LYS A 8 41.34 1.09 18.59
C LYS A 8 41.66 0.67 17.16
N ASN A 9 42.11 1.59 16.30
CA ASN A 9 42.57 1.25 14.95
C ASN A 9 43.79 0.34 14.97
N GLN A 10 44.74 0.56 15.88
CA GLN A 10 45.91 -0.30 16.05
C GLN A 10 45.48 -1.71 16.50
N ALA A 11 44.65 -1.81 17.54
CA ALA A 11 44.14 -3.08 18.04
C ALA A 11 43.36 -3.88 16.97
N LEU A 12 42.56 -3.19 16.14
CA LEU A 12 41.84 -3.81 15.02
C LEU A 12 42.79 -4.30 13.92
N LEU A 13 43.84 -3.54 13.62
CA LEU A 13 44.84 -3.94 12.62
C LEU A 13 45.58 -5.21 13.05
N GLU A 14 45.96 -5.29 14.32
CA GLU A 14 46.74 -6.41 14.88
C GLU A 14 45.89 -7.68 15.06
N ASN A 15 44.67 -7.57 15.59
CA ASN A 15 43.86 -8.73 15.96
C ASN A 15 42.78 -9.10 14.92
N HIS A 16 42.26 -8.12 14.18
CA HIS A 16 41.12 -8.30 13.25
C HIS A 16 41.35 -7.58 11.91
N PRO A 17 42.40 -7.95 11.15
CA PRO A 17 42.84 -7.22 9.96
C PRO A 17 41.77 -7.11 8.87
N THR A 18 40.86 -8.09 8.76
CA THR A 18 39.73 -8.02 7.82
C THR A 18 38.77 -6.89 8.17
N LEU A 19 38.37 -6.77 9.44
CA LEU A 19 37.46 -5.71 9.91
C LEU A 19 38.14 -4.34 9.81
N TRP A 20 39.44 -4.27 10.13
CA TRP A 20 40.22 -3.05 9.97
C TRP A 20 40.32 -2.61 8.51
N ASN A 21 40.53 -3.54 7.57
CA ASN A 21 40.68 -3.23 6.16
C ASN A 21 39.36 -2.76 5.54
N THR A 22 38.21 -3.35 5.90
CA THR A 22 36.89 -2.94 5.39
C THR A 22 36.35 -1.68 6.05
N LYS A 23 36.93 -1.28 7.19
CA LYS A 23 36.46 -0.15 8.02
C LYS A 23 35.04 -0.32 8.57
N ILE A 24 34.52 -1.56 8.57
CA ILE A 24 33.13 -1.86 8.96
C ILE A 24 32.77 -1.36 10.35
N VAL A 25 33.67 -1.46 11.33
CA VAL A 25 33.40 -1.03 12.71
C VAL A 25 33.02 0.45 12.76
N TRP A 26 33.74 1.30 12.02
CA TRP A 26 33.47 2.73 11.97
C TRP A 26 32.23 3.06 11.14
N MET A 27 32.02 2.33 10.05
CA MET A 27 30.82 2.49 9.22
C MET A 27 29.55 2.17 10.00
N LEU A 28 29.54 1.05 10.71
CA LEU A 28 28.39 0.67 11.54
C LEU A 28 28.17 1.65 12.70
N ALA A 29 29.24 2.16 13.32
CA ALA A 29 29.09 3.17 14.37
C ALA A 29 28.48 4.49 13.85
N ILE A 30 28.92 4.97 12.68
CA ILE A 30 28.37 6.18 12.07
C ILE A 30 26.93 5.93 11.59
N SER A 31 26.67 4.82 10.91
CA SER A 31 25.32 4.42 10.50
C SER A 31 24.38 4.32 11.68
N LEU A 32 24.80 3.76 12.82
CA LEU A 32 23.97 3.69 14.03
C LEU A 32 23.56 5.08 14.54
N ILE A 33 24.50 6.04 14.57
CA ILE A 33 24.19 7.43 14.95
C ILE A 33 23.18 8.04 13.98
N LEU A 34 23.33 7.79 12.68
CA LEU A 34 22.38 8.26 11.66
C LEU A 34 21.01 7.59 11.80
N HIS A 35 20.95 6.29 12.06
CA HIS A 35 19.70 5.58 12.33
C HIS A 35 18.97 6.17 13.54
N ILE A 36 19.68 6.49 14.63
CA ILE A 36 19.11 7.19 15.79
C ILE A 36 18.57 8.57 15.37
N LEU A 37 19.32 9.33 14.57
CA LEU A 37 18.88 10.64 14.08
C LEU A 37 17.60 10.52 13.21
N PHE A 38 17.55 9.58 12.28
CA PHE A 38 16.36 9.36 11.44
C PHE A 38 15.17 8.86 12.26
N TYR A 39 15.40 8.04 13.28
CA TYR A 39 14.37 7.65 14.24
C TYR A 39 13.79 8.86 14.98
N LEU A 40 14.63 9.76 15.49
CA LEU A 40 14.18 11.00 16.14
C LEU A 40 13.43 11.92 15.16
N LEU A 41 13.88 12.02 13.90
CA LEU A 41 13.15 12.74 12.85
C LEU A 41 11.77 12.14 12.59
N GLY A 42 11.65 10.81 12.61
CA GLY A 42 10.38 10.11 12.53
C GLY A 42 9.44 10.45 13.68
N CYS A 43 9.96 10.48 14.91
CA CYS A 43 9.15 10.84 16.08
C CYS A 43 8.56 12.25 16.01
N VAL A 44 9.24 13.19 15.34
CA VAL A 44 8.76 14.57 15.21
C VAL A 44 7.92 14.82 13.95
N ALA A 45 7.95 13.90 12.98
CA ALA A 45 7.35 14.08 11.66
C ALA A 45 5.83 14.27 11.70
N LEU A 46 5.16 13.66 12.69
CA LEU A 46 3.71 13.68 12.84
C LEU A 46 3.27 14.46 14.10
N MET A 47 4.16 15.27 14.68
CA MET A 47 3.82 16.08 15.86
C MET A 47 2.77 17.15 15.59
N ASN A 48 2.70 17.66 14.35
CA ASN A 48 1.59 18.50 13.93
C ASN A 48 0.42 17.58 13.49
N PRO A 49 -0.74 17.61 14.18
CA PRO A 49 -1.91 16.79 13.85
C PRO A 49 -2.39 16.94 12.41
N GLU A 50 -2.21 18.12 11.79
CA GLU A 50 -2.54 18.35 10.37
C GLU A 50 -1.77 17.41 9.42
N SER A 51 -0.60 16.90 9.85
CA SER A 51 0.20 15.96 9.07
C SER A 51 -0.49 14.61 8.91
N LEU A 52 -1.42 14.27 9.82
CA LEU A 52 -2.26 13.07 9.75
C LEU A 52 -3.46 13.24 8.83
N GLN A 53 -3.83 14.47 8.45
CA GLN A 53 -4.99 14.73 7.59
C GLN A 53 -4.72 14.48 6.10
N ARG A 54 -3.45 14.25 5.72
CA ARG A 54 -3.04 14.01 4.32
C ARG A 54 -3.24 12.55 3.92
N TYR A 55 -3.42 12.28 2.64
CA TYR A 55 -3.48 10.90 2.15
C TYR A 55 -2.15 10.16 2.40
N SER A 56 -2.23 8.91 2.88
CA SER A 56 -1.09 8.02 3.16
C SER A 56 0.03 8.69 3.98
N ALA A 57 -0.27 9.04 5.24
CA ALA A 57 0.70 9.70 6.11
C ALA A 57 1.91 8.82 6.45
N ILE A 58 1.82 7.50 6.29
CA ILE A 58 2.96 6.59 6.43
C ILE A 58 4.00 6.77 5.33
N GLU A 59 3.59 7.21 4.13
CA GLU A 59 4.47 7.52 3.00
C GLU A 59 5.18 8.87 3.13
N ASN A 60 5.01 9.59 4.25
CA ASN A 60 5.61 10.91 4.48
C ASN A 60 7.14 10.94 4.31
N PHE A 61 7.83 9.81 4.45
CA PHE A 61 9.25 9.72 4.14
C PHE A 61 9.56 10.01 2.66
N PHE A 62 8.72 9.51 1.75
CA PHE A 62 8.88 9.58 0.30
C PHE A 62 8.30 10.87 -0.30
N SER A 63 7.26 11.43 0.32
CA SER A 63 6.62 12.65 -0.15
C SER A 63 7.30 13.93 0.34
N ASN A 64 8.02 13.87 1.46
CA ASN A 64 8.78 15.00 1.98
C ASN A 64 10.25 14.97 1.55
N GLY A 65 10.99 16.08 1.76
CA GLY A 65 12.43 16.15 1.46
C GLY A 65 13.34 15.21 2.26
N VAL A 66 12.79 14.40 3.18
CA VAL A 66 13.54 13.47 4.04
C VAL A 66 14.22 12.38 3.21
N ILE A 67 13.56 11.84 2.18
CA ILE A 67 14.19 10.88 1.27
C ILE A 67 15.44 11.48 0.62
N LEU A 68 15.37 12.71 0.11
CA LEU A 68 16.51 13.38 -0.52
C LEU A 68 17.67 13.53 0.47
N ILE A 69 17.38 13.96 1.70
CA ILE A 69 18.38 14.07 2.77
C ILE A 69 19.00 12.69 3.06
N SER A 70 18.19 11.64 3.17
CA SER A 70 18.66 10.27 3.42
C SER A 70 19.60 9.78 2.32
N VAL A 71 19.24 10.02 1.05
CA VAL A 71 20.05 9.63 -0.11
C VAL A 71 21.36 10.43 -0.15
N MET A 72 21.32 11.74 0.09
CA MET A 72 22.52 12.58 0.14
C MET A 72 23.48 12.13 1.25
N VAL A 73 22.97 11.89 2.46
CA VAL A 73 23.77 11.39 3.58
C VAL A 73 24.36 10.01 3.27
N SER A 74 23.58 9.11 2.69
CA SER A 74 24.03 7.78 2.27
C SER A 74 25.17 7.87 1.26
N ILE A 75 25.03 8.71 0.22
CA ILE A 75 26.04 8.93 -0.82
C ILE A 75 27.32 9.48 -0.19
N LEU A 76 27.23 10.53 0.63
CA LEU A 76 28.42 11.14 1.27
C LEU A 76 29.14 10.12 2.17
N LEU A 77 28.40 9.38 2.98
CA LEU A 77 28.95 8.34 3.86
C LEU A 77 29.66 7.25 3.05
N LEU A 78 29.02 6.74 1.99
CA LEU A 78 29.58 5.70 1.13
C LEU A 78 30.77 6.19 0.31
N VAL A 79 30.76 7.41 -0.21
CA VAL A 79 31.89 7.99 -0.95
C VAL A 79 33.12 8.15 -0.04
N LEU A 80 32.94 8.73 1.15
CA LEU A 80 34.03 8.88 2.12
C LEU A 80 34.59 7.51 2.55
N TRP A 81 33.71 6.53 2.72
CA TRP A 81 34.10 5.16 2.98
C TRP A 81 34.91 4.55 1.83
N LEU A 82 34.45 4.68 0.58
CA LEU A 82 35.15 4.16 -0.59
C LEU A 82 36.54 4.79 -0.74
N ILE A 83 36.68 6.11 -0.54
CA ILE A 83 37.98 6.79 -0.54
C ILE A 83 38.92 6.17 0.52
N SER A 84 38.42 5.98 1.74
CA SER A 84 39.17 5.37 2.84
C SER A 84 39.53 3.90 2.57
N LEU A 85 38.59 3.14 2.02
CA LEU A 85 38.73 1.73 1.65
C LEU A 85 39.78 1.53 0.55
N PHE A 86 39.80 2.42 -0.45
CA PHE A 86 40.69 2.30 -1.61
C PHE A 86 42.10 2.85 -1.36
N ARG A 87 42.28 3.70 -0.36
CA ARG A 87 43.59 4.20 0.07
C ARG A 87 44.55 3.07 0.43
N ASN A 88 44.05 2.01 1.09
CA ASN A 88 44.83 0.84 1.47
C ASN A 88 44.31 -0.42 0.75
N ASN A 89 44.82 -0.68 -0.45
CA ASN A 89 44.47 -1.90 -1.17
C ASN A 89 45.41 -3.07 -0.82
N ALA A 90 45.06 -3.82 0.22
CA ALA A 90 45.77 -5.05 0.61
C ALA A 90 45.87 -6.09 -0.54
N PHE A 91 45.06 -5.97 -1.60
CA PHE A 91 45.14 -6.87 -2.74
C PHE A 91 46.20 -6.47 -3.78
N LYS A 92 46.74 -5.25 -3.75
CA LYS A 92 47.84 -4.90 -4.68
C LYS A 92 49.20 -5.46 -4.23
N ASN A 93 49.32 -5.92 -2.98
CA ASN A 93 50.61 -6.26 -2.36
C ASN A 93 50.76 -7.76 -2.04
N PHE A 94 50.19 -8.67 -2.84
CA PHE A 94 50.33 -10.13 -2.72
C PHE A 94 50.08 -10.74 -1.32
N TYR A 95 49.26 -10.11 -0.47
CA TYR A 95 48.92 -10.69 0.82
C TYR A 95 48.18 -12.03 0.66
N PRO A 96 48.58 -13.09 1.39
CA PRO A 96 47.91 -14.39 1.33
C PRO A 96 46.47 -14.27 1.86
N ASN A 97 45.51 -14.40 0.95
CA ASN A 97 44.09 -14.35 1.25
C ASN A 97 43.48 -15.75 1.15
N SER A 98 42.77 -16.17 2.18
CA SER A 98 41.97 -17.40 2.13
C SER A 98 40.58 -17.11 1.55
N ARG A 99 39.89 -18.15 1.06
CA ARG A 99 38.50 -18.04 0.56
C ARG A 99 37.57 -17.38 1.59
N VAL A 100 37.75 -17.73 2.86
CA VAL A 100 36.94 -17.22 3.98
C VAL A 100 37.24 -15.74 4.23
N LYS A 101 38.51 -15.32 4.14
CA LYS A 101 38.87 -13.90 4.26
C LYS A 101 38.27 -13.05 3.14
N LEU A 102 38.23 -13.56 1.90
CA LEU A 102 37.58 -12.88 0.77
C LEU A 102 36.08 -12.74 1.00
N PHE A 103 35.41 -13.85 1.35
CA PHE A 103 33.98 -13.84 1.61
C PHE A 103 33.62 -12.90 2.76
N LYS A 104 34.36 -12.92 3.88
CA LYS A 104 34.14 -11.97 4.99
C LYS A 104 34.26 -10.50 4.57
N GLN A 105 35.11 -10.17 3.59
CA GLN A 105 35.16 -8.82 3.04
C GLN A 105 33.91 -8.49 2.23
N PHE A 106 33.46 -9.39 1.36
CA PHE A 106 32.19 -9.24 0.64
C PHE A 106 31.01 -9.04 1.62
N THR A 107 30.87 -9.89 2.62
CA THR A 107 29.83 -9.77 3.65
C THR A 107 29.93 -8.43 4.39
N SER A 108 31.15 -7.95 4.65
CA SER A 108 31.33 -6.63 5.26
C SER A 108 30.82 -5.51 4.36
N TYR A 109 31.08 -5.57 3.05
CA TYR A 109 30.58 -4.57 2.09
C TYR A 109 29.05 -4.59 2.03
N PHE A 110 28.46 -5.79 1.96
CA PHE A 110 27.01 -5.97 1.98
C PHE A 110 26.36 -5.35 3.21
N ILE A 111 26.88 -5.65 4.41
CA ILE A 111 26.39 -5.09 5.68
C ILE A 111 26.55 -3.57 5.73
N ILE A 112 27.67 -3.03 5.24
CA ILE A 112 27.90 -1.57 5.20
C ILE A 112 26.89 -0.89 4.30
N PHE A 113 26.64 -1.41 3.09
CA PHE A 113 25.62 -0.84 2.21
C PHE A 113 24.24 -0.91 2.84
N LEU A 114 23.86 -2.06 3.40
CA LEU A 114 22.56 -2.21 4.07
C LEU A 114 22.39 -1.19 5.20
N ALA A 115 23.36 -1.06 6.09
CA ALA A 115 23.32 -0.10 7.20
C ALA A 115 23.44 1.37 6.75
N ALA A 116 23.89 1.64 5.53
CA ALA A 116 24.03 3.00 5.02
C ALA A 116 22.84 3.44 4.16
N THR A 117 21.93 2.53 3.77
CA THR A 117 20.80 2.86 2.88
C THR A 117 19.43 2.64 3.49
N THR A 118 19.34 2.04 4.68
CA THR A 118 18.08 1.62 5.32
C THR A 118 17.53 2.62 6.35
N PHE A 119 17.91 3.90 6.25
CA PHE A 119 17.45 4.95 7.18
C PHE A 119 15.92 5.15 7.18
N TYR A 120 15.25 4.81 6.08
CA TYR A 120 13.79 4.74 5.96
C TYR A 120 13.15 3.99 7.13
N TYR A 121 13.63 2.78 7.43
CA TYR A 121 13.03 1.95 8.48
C TYR A 121 13.15 2.60 9.87
N SER A 122 14.27 3.23 10.18
CA SER A 122 14.41 3.94 11.46
C SER A 122 13.46 5.11 11.54
N TYR A 123 13.32 5.88 10.46
CA TYR A 123 12.36 6.99 10.40
C TYR A 123 10.92 6.50 10.60
N THR A 124 10.48 5.47 9.87
CA THR A 124 9.11 4.95 9.99
C THR A 124 8.85 4.34 11.37
N LEU A 125 9.82 3.63 11.96
CA LEU A 125 9.73 3.17 13.35
C LEU A 125 9.56 4.32 14.34
N GLY A 126 10.21 5.46 14.09
CA GLY A 126 10.03 6.68 14.89
C GLY A 126 8.59 7.21 14.80
N MET A 127 8.05 7.28 13.58
CA MET A 127 6.65 7.68 13.36
C MET A 127 5.68 6.73 14.06
N GLN A 128 5.85 5.41 13.89
CA GLN A 128 5.04 4.39 14.55
C GLN A 128 5.10 4.51 16.08
N THR A 129 6.29 4.75 16.63
CA THR A 129 6.45 4.96 18.07
C THR A 129 5.65 6.18 18.54
N TYR A 130 5.80 7.32 17.86
CA TYR A 130 5.08 8.54 18.22
C TYR A 130 3.56 8.36 18.16
N VAL A 131 3.04 7.79 17.06
CA VAL A 131 1.60 7.58 16.86
C VAL A 131 1.05 6.61 17.90
N THR A 132 1.73 5.50 18.15
CA THR A 132 1.29 4.49 19.14
C THR A 132 1.23 5.07 20.56
N LEU A 133 2.18 5.93 20.93
CA LEU A 133 2.21 6.56 22.26
C LEU A 133 1.17 7.69 22.40
N THR A 134 1.02 8.52 21.37
CA THR A 134 0.13 9.71 21.40
C THR A 134 -1.34 9.35 21.23
N TYR A 135 -1.62 8.36 20.38
CA TYR A 135 -2.94 7.87 20.03
C TYR A 135 -3.05 6.40 20.42
N ASN A 136 -2.84 6.07 21.70
CA ASN A 136 -2.99 4.69 22.17
C ASN A 136 -4.41 4.15 21.93
N ASP A 137 -4.58 2.83 22.02
CA ASP A 137 -5.83 2.17 21.60
C ASP A 137 -7.04 2.60 22.45
N VAL A 138 -6.85 2.87 23.74
CA VAL A 138 -7.89 3.38 24.64
C VAL A 138 -8.38 4.76 24.20
N ARG A 139 -7.44 5.66 23.84
CA ARG A 139 -7.77 6.97 23.30
C ARG A 139 -8.49 6.83 21.96
N MET A 140 -7.96 6.01 21.04
CA MET A 140 -8.55 5.82 19.72
C MET A 140 -9.97 5.27 19.78
N GLU A 141 -10.23 4.27 20.64
CA GLU A 141 -11.58 3.73 20.84
C GLU A 141 -12.57 4.82 21.30
N LYS A 142 -12.14 5.65 22.25
CA LYS A 142 -12.95 6.79 22.73
C LYS A 142 -13.19 7.83 21.62
N ASP A 143 -12.14 8.22 20.90
CA ASP A 143 -12.20 9.26 19.88
C ASP A 143 -13.08 8.81 18.70
N ILE A 144 -12.98 7.53 18.29
CA ILE A 144 -13.84 6.91 17.27
C ILE A 144 -15.29 6.82 17.75
N ALA A 145 -15.54 6.42 18.99
CA ALA A 145 -16.89 6.34 19.54
C ALA A 145 -17.57 7.71 19.58
N LEU A 146 -16.85 8.74 20.05
CA LEU A 146 -17.33 10.12 20.08
C LEU A 146 -17.60 10.67 18.67
N THR A 147 -16.67 10.43 17.74
CA THR A 147 -16.81 10.85 16.34
C THR A 147 -18.03 10.21 15.68
N ASN A 148 -18.20 8.89 15.84
CA ASN A 148 -19.37 8.19 15.31
C ASN A 148 -20.67 8.70 15.92
N ALA A 149 -20.70 8.97 17.23
CA ALA A 149 -21.89 9.53 17.90
C ALA A 149 -22.24 10.94 17.40
N ALA A 150 -21.25 11.77 17.05
CA ALA A 150 -21.45 13.12 16.54
C ALA A 150 -21.73 13.18 15.03
N ALA A 151 -21.30 12.17 14.26
CA ALA A 151 -21.39 12.14 12.81
C ALA A 151 -22.80 12.31 12.20
N PRO A 152 -23.90 11.81 12.81
CA PRO A 152 -25.26 12.13 12.37
C PRO A 152 -25.55 13.63 12.32
N PHE A 153 -24.79 14.46 13.03
CA PHE A 153 -24.99 15.91 13.08
C PHE A 153 -24.02 16.69 12.19
N PHE A 154 -23.18 16.00 11.40
CA PHE A 154 -22.31 16.64 10.40
C PHE A 154 -23.09 17.18 9.22
N THR A 155 -24.22 16.56 8.86
CA THR A 155 -25.17 17.02 7.83
C THR A 155 -24.57 17.50 6.50
N HIS A 156 -23.52 16.85 6.00
CA HIS A 156 -22.88 17.22 4.72
C HIS A 156 -23.72 16.89 3.48
N ASP A 157 -24.49 15.80 3.55
CA ASP A 157 -25.25 15.23 2.44
C ASP A 157 -26.64 14.82 2.95
N LEU A 158 -27.69 15.41 2.38
CA LEU A 158 -29.06 15.20 2.82
C LEU A 158 -29.57 13.80 2.49
N SER A 159 -29.00 13.14 1.48
CA SER A 159 -29.39 11.79 1.08
C SER A 159 -29.18 10.75 2.18
N ARG A 160 -28.23 10.98 3.08
CA ARG A 160 -27.96 10.13 4.25
C ARG A 160 -29.04 10.16 5.33
N TYR A 161 -30.02 11.05 5.19
CA TYR A 161 -31.10 11.26 6.14
C TYR A 161 -32.47 10.94 5.53
N GLU A 162 -32.54 10.58 4.26
CA GLU A 162 -33.77 10.20 3.57
C GLU A 162 -34.39 8.92 4.16
N LEU A 163 -35.65 8.65 3.83
CA LEU A 163 -36.41 7.56 4.46
C LEU A 163 -35.93 6.17 4.04
N ASP A 164 -35.36 6.04 2.84
CA ASP A 164 -34.70 4.82 2.37
C ASP A 164 -33.50 4.42 3.23
N GLN A 165 -32.88 5.37 3.94
CA GLN A 165 -31.79 5.13 4.88
C GLN A 165 -32.25 4.50 6.20
N LEU A 166 -33.55 4.47 6.51
CA LEU A 166 -34.04 3.87 7.74
C LEU A 166 -33.81 2.35 7.73
N ARG A 167 -33.01 1.85 8.69
CA ARG A 167 -32.63 0.43 8.80
C ARG A 167 -33.14 -0.27 10.06
N ASN A 168 -33.65 0.48 11.03
CA ASN A 168 -34.15 -0.01 12.31
C ASN A 168 -35.35 0.85 12.74
N PRO A 169 -36.42 0.30 13.35
CA PRO A 169 -36.62 -1.08 13.82
C PRO A 169 -36.97 -2.08 12.71
N ASN A 170 -37.06 -3.37 13.05
CA ASN A 170 -37.66 -4.37 12.15
C ASN A 170 -39.09 -3.91 11.74
N PRO A 171 -39.48 -3.98 10.45
CA PRO A 171 -38.89 -4.79 9.38
C PRO A 171 -37.84 -4.13 8.47
N PHE A 172 -37.42 -2.87 8.70
CA PHE A 172 -36.59 -2.11 7.74
C PHE A 172 -35.24 -2.76 7.37
N ASP A 173 -34.67 -3.58 8.25
CA ASP A 173 -33.44 -4.34 8.01
C ASP A 173 -33.57 -5.41 6.91
N LYS A 174 -34.79 -5.68 6.43
CA LYS A 174 -35.10 -6.74 5.46
C LYS A 174 -35.84 -6.25 4.22
N LEU A 175 -36.16 -4.95 4.16
CA LEU A 175 -36.97 -4.39 3.09
C LEU A 175 -36.10 -3.68 2.05
N TYR A 176 -36.57 -3.68 0.81
CA TYR A 176 -36.05 -2.84 -0.25
C TYR A 176 -36.87 -1.55 -0.34
N CYS A 177 -36.22 -0.38 -0.38
CA CYS A 177 -36.91 0.88 -0.63
C CYS A 177 -36.75 1.30 -2.09
N ALA A 178 -37.86 1.35 -2.82
CA ALA A 178 -37.90 1.94 -4.16
C ALA A 178 -38.02 3.48 -4.04
N THR A 179 -37.14 4.22 -4.71
CA THR A 179 -37.05 5.69 -4.56
C THR A 179 -37.55 6.52 -5.75
N ALA A 180 -37.81 5.86 -6.89
CA ALA A 180 -38.20 6.53 -8.13
C ALA A 180 -39.67 6.27 -8.46
N VAL A 181 -40.38 7.29 -8.94
CA VAL A 181 -41.81 7.22 -9.29
C VAL A 181 -42.12 6.09 -10.28
N SER A 182 -41.23 5.83 -11.25
CA SER A 182 -41.39 4.75 -12.25
C SER A 182 -41.30 3.35 -11.64
N THR A 183 -40.87 3.24 -10.39
CA THR A 183 -40.63 1.98 -9.69
C THR A 183 -41.54 1.78 -8.48
N VAL A 184 -42.45 2.73 -8.23
CA VAL A 184 -43.42 2.74 -7.13
C VAL A 184 -44.81 2.50 -7.71
N ASP A 185 -45.59 1.67 -7.02
CA ASP A 185 -47.01 1.50 -7.28
C ASP A 185 -47.79 2.53 -6.45
N VAL A 186 -48.30 3.57 -7.11
CA VAL A 186 -49.02 4.68 -6.47
C VAL A 186 -50.41 4.29 -5.94
N ASP A 187 -50.93 3.12 -6.32
CA ASP A 187 -52.19 2.60 -5.79
C ASP A 187 -51.99 1.82 -4.47
N GLN A 188 -50.73 1.60 -4.06
CA GLN A 188 -50.33 0.94 -2.82
C GLN A 188 -49.75 1.95 -1.82
N PRO A 189 -49.60 1.62 -0.52
CA PRO A 189 -48.98 2.53 0.44
C PRO A 189 -47.57 2.98 0.02
N TYR A 190 -47.33 4.28 -0.02
CA TYR A 190 -46.03 4.91 -0.29
C TYR A 190 -45.90 6.22 0.50
N PHE A 191 -44.67 6.74 0.62
CA PHE A 191 -44.39 8.07 1.15
C PHE A 191 -43.84 8.96 0.05
N GLU A 192 -44.10 10.26 0.16
CA GLU A 192 -43.60 11.26 -0.77
C GLU A 192 -42.97 12.42 0.00
N PHE A 193 -41.87 12.93 -0.54
CA PHE A 193 -41.25 14.17 -0.12
C PHE A 193 -40.56 14.84 -1.31
N LYS A 194 -41.10 15.97 -1.77
CA LYS A 194 -40.44 16.86 -2.75
C LYS A 194 -39.93 16.12 -4.00
N ASP A 195 -40.83 15.40 -4.68
CA ASP A 195 -40.55 14.55 -5.86
C ASP A 195 -39.75 13.26 -5.60
N ASN A 196 -39.31 13.00 -4.35
CA ASN A 196 -38.81 11.68 -3.96
C ASN A 196 -39.95 10.83 -3.42
N TYR A 197 -39.99 9.58 -3.86
CA TYR A 197 -40.99 8.59 -3.46
C TYR A 197 -40.30 7.53 -2.62
N TYR A 198 -41.00 6.91 -1.67
CA TYR A 198 -40.45 5.82 -0.88
C TYR A 198 -41.51 4.74 -0.73
N GLN A 199 -41.25 3.56 -1.30
CA GLN A 199 -42.11 2.40 -1.14
C GLN A 199 -41.28 1.18 -0.76
N PHE A 200 -41.71 0.50 0.29
CA PHE A 200 -40.97 -0.60 0.89
C PHE A 200 -41.53 -1.94 0.39
N TYR A 201 -40.63 -2.79 -0.10
CA TYR A 201 -40.95 -4.10 -0.64
C TYR A 201 -40.27 -5.19 0.17
N SER A 202 -40.99 -6.28 0.42
CA SER A 202 -40.38 -7.57 0.68
C SER A 202 -39.74 -8.10 -0.62
N LEU A 203 -38.76 -9.01 -0.47
CA LEU A 203 -38.00 -9.53 -1.60
C LEU A 203 -38.15 -11.04 -1.72
N ARG A 204 -38.47 -11.50 -2.93
CA ARG A 204 -38.42 -12.91 -3.31
C ARG A 204 -37.08 -13.21 -3.98
N LYS A 205 -36.56 -14.41 -3.73
CA LYS A 205 -35.24 -14.84 -4.20
C LYS A 205 -35.36 -15.91 -5.28
N GLN A 206 -34.53 -15.83 -6.31
CA GLN A 206 -34.35 -16.90 -7.29
C GLN A 206 -32.89 -17.34 -7.30
N VAL A 207 -32.66 -18.65 -7.17
CA VAL A 207 -31.31 -19.21 -6.96
C VAL A 207 -30.90 -20.04 -8.16
N TYR A 208 -29.73 -19.74 -8.71
CA TYR A 208 -29.11 -20.45 -9.82
C TYR A 208 -27.79 -21.08 -9.35
N PRO A 209 -27.49 -22.32 -9.73
CA PRO A 209 -26.18 -22.90 -9.47
C PRO A 209 -25.12 -22.23 -10.38
N ILE A 210 -23.88 -22.06 -9.89
CA ILE A 210 -22.85 -21.25 -10.59
C ILE A 210 -22.43 -21.86 -11.94
N ASP A 211 -22.57 -23.17 -12.11
CA ASP A 211 -22.32 -23.89 -13.36
C ASP A 211 -23.29 -23.47 -14.48
N LYS A 212 -24.37 -22.78 -14.11
CA LYS A 212 -25.33 -22.11 -14.98
C LYS A 212 -25.40 -20.62 -14.65
N SER A 213 -24.25 -19.98 -14.41
CA SER A 213 -24.16 -18.54 -14.19
C SER A 213 -24.94 -17.80 -15.27
N VAL A 214 -25.89 -16.97 -14.85
CA VAL A 214 -26.70 -16.14 -15.74
C VAL A 214 -26.14 -14.73 -15.66
N ASP A 215 -25.97 -14.07 -16.82
CA ASP A 215 -25.60 -12.66 -16.82
C ASP A 215 -26.70 -11.85 -16.11
N PRO A 216 -26.38 -11.05 -15.06
CA PRO A 216 -27.38 -10.25 -14.38
C PRO A 216 -28.19 -9.32 -15.29
N TYR A 217 -27.61 -8.88 -16.42
CA TYR A 217 -28.29 -8.05 -17.40
C TYR A 217 -29.39 -8.80 -18.17
N ASP A 218 -29.33 -10.13 -18.21
CA ASP A 218 -30.35 -10.96 -18.87
C ASP A 218 -31.56 -11.27 -17.96
N VAL A 219 -31.47 -10.94 -16.66
CA VAL A 219 -32.50 -11.25 -15.67
C VAL A 219 -33.42 -10.05 -15.48
N THR A 220 -34.40 -9.91 -16.39
CA THR A 220 -35.38 -8.81 -16.37
C THR A 220 -36.12 -8.72 -15.03
N GLY A 221 -36.15 -7.52 -14.46
CA GLY A 221 -36.85 -7.22 -13.20
C GLY A 221 -36.07 -7.55 -11.93
N ASN A 222 -34.83 -8.07 -12.06
CA ASN A 222 -33.90 -8.17 -10.96
C ASN A 222 -33.55 -6.78 -10.41
N ILE A 223 -33.54 -6.64 -9.10
CA ILE A 223 -33.11 -5.40 -8.42
C ILE A 223 -31.65 -5.52 -7.95
N LEU A 224 -31.26 -6.72 -7.54
CA LEU A 224 -29.95 -6.99 -6.95
C LEU A 224 -29.61 -8.46 -7.09
N ASN A 225 -28.34 -8.78 -7.31
CA ASN A 225 -27.84 -10.14 -7.30
C ASN A 225 -26.60 -10.28 -6.41
N GLU A 226 -26.42 -11.46 -5.82
CA GLU A 226 -25.21 -11.82 -5.07
C GLU A 226 -24.74 -13.24 -5.42
N THR A 227 -23.46 -13.51 -5.22
CA THR A 227 -22.90 -14.85 -5.37
C THR A 227 -22.47 -15.37 -4.00
N LYS A 228 -23.03 -16.51 -3.57
CA LYS A 228 -22.76 -17.11 -2.26
C LYS A 228 -22.80 -18.63 -2.34
N ASP A 229 -21.83 -19.29 -1.70
CA ASP A 229 -21.77 -20.76 -1.58
C ASP A 229 -21.95 -21.49 -2.93
N ASN A 230 -21.26 -21.00 -3.97
CA ASN A 230 -21.35 -21.53 -5.33
C ASN A 230 -22.74 -21.42 -5.99
N LYS A 231 -23.53 -20.43 -5.57
CA LYS A 231 -24.85 -20.10 -6.11
C LYS A 231 -24.94 -18.62 -6.41
N GLN A 232 -25.64 -18.29 -7.48
CA GLN A 232 -26.03 -16.94 -7.82
C GLN A 232 -27.48 -16.72 -7.36
N ILE A 233 -27.73 -15.67 -6.58
CA ILE A 233 -29.03 -15.37 -6.00
C ILE A 233 -29.50 -14.03 -6.57
N PHE A 234 -30.66 -14.02 -7.22
CA PHE A 234 -31.32 -12.82 -7.75
C PHE A 234 -32.50 -12.42 -6.88
N TYR A 235 -32.70 -11.12 -6.72
CA TYR A 235 -33.69 -10.53 -5.83
C TYR A 235 -34.70 -9.70 -6.60
N PHE A 236 -35.98 -9.98 -6.37
CA PHE A 236 -37.10 -9.31 -7.02
C PHE A 236 -38.06 -8.76 -6.00
N LYS A 237 -38.78 -7.68 -6.36
CA LYS A 237 -39.89 -7.15 -5.58
C LYS A 237 -40.94 -8.26 -5.44
N ASP A 238 -41.46 -8.42 -4.23
CA ASP A 238 -42.52 -9.38 -3.91
C ASP A 238 -43.80 -8.64 -3.53
N GLU A 239 -43.94 -8.24 -2.27
CA GLU A 239 -45.11 -7.52 -1.77
C GLU A 239 -44.74 -6.14 -1.21
N VAL A 240 -45.60 -5.14 -1.41
CA VAL A 240 -45.51 -3.84 -0.74
C VAL A 240 -45.83 -4.00 0.74
N ILE A 241 -44.95 -3.53 1.61
CA ILE A 241 -45.11 -3.60 3.06
C ILE A 241 -45.47 -2.22 3.60
N ASP A 242 -46.66 -2.11 4.20
CA ASP A 242 -47.08 -0.89 4.89
C ASP A 242 -46.27 -0.70 6.19
N VAL A 243 -45.43 0.34 6.19
CA VAL A 243 -44.57 0.73 7.33
C VAL A 243 -45.02 2.02 8.01
N ASN A 244 -46.23 2.53 7.72
CA ASN A 244 -46.74 3.82 8.23
C ASN A 244 -46.66 3.95 9.76
N ARG A 245 -46.85 2.87 10.50
CA ARG A 245 -46.72 2.86 11.97
C ARG A 245 -45.32 3.19 12.51
N TYR A 246 -44.28 3.05 11.68
CA TYR A 246 -42.88 3.25 12.09
C TYR A 246 -42.29 4.57 11.59
N VAL A 247 -42.80 5.09 10.47
CA VAL A 247 -42.29 6.30 9.83
C VAL A 247 -42.72 7.52 10.64
N LYS A 248 -41.73 8.28 11.12
CA LYS A 248 -41.97 9.53 11.90
C LYS A 248 -42.25 10.72 11.00
N THR A 249 -41.55 10.77 9.87
CA THR A 249 -41.64 11.84 8.87
C THR A 249 -41.12 11.29 7.54
N SER A 250 -41.65 11.79 6.41
CA SER A 250 -41.10 11.53 5.08
C SER A 250 -39.98 12.52 4.71
N ALA A 251 -39.83 13.61 5.47
CA ALA A 251 -38.73 14.56 5.29
C ALA A 251 -37.40 13.97 5.80
N PRO A 252 -36.25 14.41 5.26
CA PRO A 252 -34.94 13.98 5.74
C PRO A 252 -34.77 14.14 7.25
N SER A 253 -34.36 13.07 7.90
CA SER A 253 -34.34 12.94 9.35
C SER A 253 -33.05 12.37 9.92
N TYR A 254 -32.57 12.98 11.01
CA TYR A 254 -31.52 12.42 11.88
C TYR A 254 -31.81 10.99 12.33
N TYR A 255 -33.09 10.62 12.50
CA TYR A 255 -33.49 9.28 12.94
C TYR A 255 -33.20 8.18 11.91
N ASN A 256 -33.10 8.54 10.63
CA ASN A 256 -32.87 7.61 9.53
C ASN A 256 -31.37 7.33 9.30
N TYR A 257 -30.47 8.09 9.93
CA TYR A 257 -29.03 7.96 9.73
C TYR A 257 -28.51 6.60 10.21
N ASN A 258 -27.78 5.88 9.35
CA ASN A 258 -27.37 4.50 9.62
C ASN A 258 -25.88 4.17 9.39
N LYS A 259 -25.08 5.09 8.83
CA LYS A 259 -23.68 4.83 8.44
C LYS A 259 -22.73 5.17 9.60
N LEU A 260 -21.83 4.24 9.96
CA LEU A 260 -20.70 4.59 10.82
C LEU A 260 -19.78 5.55 10.05
N PHE A 261 -19.28 6.58 10.72
CA PHE A 261 -18.34 7.51 10.12
C PHE A 261 -16.96 6.88 9.92
N TYR A 262 -16.51 6.12 10.92
CA TYR A 262 -15.25 5.39 10.89
C TYR A 262 -15.40 4.05 11.62
N ASN A 263 -15.05 2.96 10.96
CA ASN A 263 -15.20 1.60 11.47
C ASN A 263 -13.86 0.92 11.84
N GLY A 264 -12.71 1.50 11.49
CA GLY A 264 -11.38 0.91 11.71
C GLY A 264 -10.94 0.05 10.52
N GLU A 265 -10.37 -1.13 10.77
CA GLU A 265 -9.78 -2.04 9.75
C GLU A 265 -10.75 -2.44 8.61
N GLU A 266 -12.08 -2.35 8.81
CA GLU A 266 -13.08 -2.63 7.76
C GLU A 266 -13.30 -1.48 6.76
N ASP A 267 -12.68 -0.30 6.94
CA ASP A 267 -12.72 0.81 5.96
C ASP A 267 -11.65 0.68 4.84
N GLU A 268 -11.02 -0.50 4.70
CA GLU A 268 -10.06 -0.79 3.63
C GLU A 268 -10.69 -0.69 2.23
N TYR A 269 -10.06 0.13 1.39
CA TYR A 269 -10.29 0.22 -0.07
C TYR A 269 -11.72 0.56 -0.54
N SER A 270 -12.19 1.77 -0.24
CA SER A 270 -12.98 2.51 -1.24
C SER A 270 -12.36 3.88 -1.50
N SER A 271 -11.44 3.92 -2.47
CA SER A 271 -11.02 5.15 -3.15
C SER A 271 -12.18 5.80 -3.95
N TYR A 272 -13.38 5.19 -3.92
CA TYR A 272 -14.54 5.52 -4.74
C TYR A 272 -15.81 5.77 -3.89
N ASP A 273 -15.68 6.19 -2.62
CA ASP A 273 -16.85 6.70 -1.86
C ASP A 273 -17.30 8.09 -2.37
N TYR A 274 -16.69 8.58 -3.47
CA TYR A 274 -17.12 9.75 -4.22
C TYR A 274 -18.14 9.36 -5.32
N GLN A 275 -19.34 9.93 -5.17
CA GLN A 275 -20.30 10.28 -6.22
C GLN A 275 -21.24 9.22 -6.81
N TYR A 276 -21.18 7.95 -6.42
CA TYR A 276 -22.31 7.07 -6.70
C TYR A 276 -23.20 6.99 -5.47
N ARG A 277 -24.49 7.33 -5.67
CA ARG A 277 -25.59 6.90 -4.81
C ARG A 277 -25.33 5.41 -4.59
N ASP A 278 -24.82 5.04 -3.41
CA ASP A 278 -24.55 3.64 -3.04
C ASP A 278 -25.81 2.88 -3.45
N ASP A 279 -25.72 2.06 -4.51
CA ASP A 279 -26.86 1.30 -4.99
C ASP A 279 -27.34 0.51 -3.78
N TYR A 280 -28.49 0.94 -3.25
CA TYR A 280 -29.00 0.51 -1.98
C TYR A 280 -29.14 -1.01 -2.01
N ASN A 281 -28.16 -1.70 -1.42
CA ASN A 281 -28.22 -3.15 -1.26
C ASN A 281 -28.92 -3.41 0.08
N PRO A 282 -30.18 -3.86 0.08
CA PRO A 282 -30.90 -4.15 1.32
C PRO A 282 -30.31 -5.35 2.08
N PHE A 283 -29.36 -6.07 1.50
CA PHE A 283 -28.69 -7.23 2.10
C PHE A 283 -27.26 -6.96 2.55
N THR A 284 -26.76 -5.72 2.46
CA THR A 284 -25.53 -5.38 3.19
C THR A 284 -25.80 -5.61 4.66
N LYS A 285 -25.29 -6.74 5.16
CA LYS A 285 -25.60 -7.21 6.51
C LYS A 285 -25.08 -6.16 7.48
N ILE A 286 -26.01 -5.50 8.16
CA ILE A 286 -25.68 -4.54 9.21
C ILE A 286 -24.85 -5.30 10.26
N THR A 287 -23.62 -4.84 10.48
CA THR A 287 -22.75 -5.43 11.48
C THR A 287 -23.35 -5.20 12.86
N LYS A 288 -22.98 -6.02 13.84
CA LYS A 288 -23.45 -5.81 15.22
C LYS A 288 -23.12 -4.38 15.69
N LYS A 289 -21.91 -3.90 15.38
CA LYS A 289 -21.43 -2.55 15.71
C LYS A 289 -22.28 -1.46 15.06
N GLN A 290 -22.64 -1.60 13.79
CA GLN A 290 -23.52 -0.64 13.10
C GLN A 290 -24.94 -0.67 13.68
N LYS A 291 -25.46 -1.85 14.02
CA LYS A 291 -26.78 -1.99 14.66
C LYS A 291 -26.81 -1.31 16.04
N ASP A 292 -25.82 -1.59 16.88
CA ASP A 292 -25.68 -0.99 18.21
C ASP A 292 -25.58 0.55 18.10
N PHE A 293 -24.85 1.05 17.09
CA PHE A 293 -24.79 2.48 16.77
C PHE A 293 -26.17 3.08 16.41
N ILE A 294 -26.91 2.44 15.49
CA ILE A 294 -28.24 2.91 15.07
C ILE A 294 -29.20 2.95 16.26
N GLU A 295 -29.25 1.89 17.07
CA GLU A 295 -30.12 1.81 18.24
C GLU A 295 -29.80 2.90 19.28
N ASN A 296 -28.52 3.11 19.58
CA ASN A 296 -28.07 4.15 20.51
C ASN A 296 -28.38 5.56 19.98
N HIS A 297 -28.16 5.82 18.70
CA HIS A 297 -28.46 7.10 18.06
C HIS A 297 -29.96 7.39 18.05
N GLN A 298 -30.78 6.43 17.66
CA GLN A 298 -32.25 6.58 17.68
C GLN A 298 -32.77 6.83 19.10
N ALA A 299 -32.22 6.16 20.11
CA ALA A 299 -32.55 6.42 21.51
C ALA A 299 -32.17 7.84 21.94
N PHE A 300 -30.98 8.32 21.56
CA PHE A 300 -30.49 9.67 21.84
C PHE A 300 -31.41 10.75 21.23
N ILE A 301 -31.78 10.63 19.95
CA ILE A 301 -32.71 11.55 19.28
C ILE A 301 -34.08 11.52 19.96
N THR A 302 -34.58 10.33 20.31
CA THR A 302 -35.92 10.17 20.93
C THR A 302 -35.99 10.77 22.33
N GLN A 303 -34.90 10.72 23.10
CA GLN A 303 -34.83 11.32 24.43
C GLN A 303 -34.94 12.85 24.38
N HIS A 304 -34.45 13.48 23.30
CA HIS A 304 -34.51 14.94 23.07
C HIS A 304 -33.93 15.75 24.24
N ASP A 305 -32.86 15.25 24.86
CA ASP A 305 -32.20 15.90 26.01
C ASP A 305 -31.20 16.97 25.53
N LYS A 306 -31.56 18.23 25.74
CA LYS A 306 -30.73 19.38 25.33
C LYS A 306 -29.34 19.38 25.98
N GLU A 307 -29.21 18.94 27.23
CA GLU A 307 -27.91 18.90 27.91
C GLU A 307 -27.02 17.80 27.31
N ALA A 308 -27.61 16.66 26.95
CA ALA A 308 -26.91 15.58 26.29
C ALA A 308 -26.40 15.99 24.89
N TYR A 309 -27.20 16.70 24.09
CA TYR A 309 -26.75 17.30 22.82
C TYR A 309 -25.62 18.30 23.04
N ASN A 310 -25.79 19.23 23.99
CA ASN A 310 -24.77 20.24 24.26
C ASN A 310 -23.44 19.60 24.66
N LYS A 311 -23.48 18.54 25.48
CA LYS A 311 -22.30 17.77 25.86
C LYS A 311 -21.66 17.05 24.68
N LEU A 312 -22.43 16.28 23.91
CA LEU A 312 -21.92 15.53 22.75
C LEU A 312 -21.21 16.45 21.73
N LEU A 313 -21.88 17.54 21.36
CA LEU A 313 -21.34 18.49 20.39
C LEU A 313 -20.15 19.26 20.97
N GLY A 314 -20.17 19.59 22.27
CA GLY A 314 -19.04 20.21 22.96
C GLY A 314 -17.81 19.32 22.99
N ASP A 315 -17.97 18.07 23.43
CA ASP A 315 -16.91 17.07 23.47
C ASP A 315 -16.30 16.85 22.07
N PHE A 316 -17.13 16.83 21.02
CA PHE A 316 -16.64 16.72 19.64
C PHE A 316 -15.84 17.95 19.19
N ILE A 317 -16.26 19.17 19.54
CA ILE A 317 -15.51 20.39 19.19
C ILE A 317 -14.13 20.39 19.85
N GLU A 318 -14.01 19.87 21.08
CA GLU A 318 -12.71 19.66 21.73
C GLU A 318 -11.86 18.62 20.96
N LEU A 319 -12.46 17.49 20.56
CA LEU A 319 -11.78 16.48 19.73
C LEU A 319 -11.33 17.06 18.38
N ALA A 320 -12.19 17.82 17.70
CA ALA A 320 -11.85 18.47 16.44
C ALA A 320 -10.64 19.41 16.61
N SER A 321 -10.54 20.12 17.74
CA SER A 321 -9.37 20.94 18.09
C SER A 321 -8.12 20.09 18.30
N ASP A 322 -8.21 18.95 18.99
CA ASP A 322 -7.07 18.04 19.22
C ASP A 322 -6.48 17.51 17.90
N TYR A 323 -7.33 17.27 16.91
CA TYR A 323 -6.93 16.82 15.58
C TYR A 323 -6.64 17.98 14.61
N SER A 324 -6.75 19.24 15.06
CA SER A 324 -6.58 20.44 14.24
C SER A 324 -7.51 20.45 13.00
N ILE A 325 -8.74 19.98 13.17
CA ILE A 325 -9.74 19.92 12.10
C ILE A 325 -10.27 21.32 11.82
N SER A 326 -10.32 21.69 10.55
CA SER A 326 -10.82 22.99 10.11
C SER A 326 -12.35 23.05 10.26
N HIS A 327 -12.85 23.97 11.09
CA HIS A 327 -14.27 24.25 11.25
C HIS A 327 -14.50 25.68 11.75
N ASN A 328 -15.74 26.16 11.67
CA ASN A 328 -16.16 27.41 12.32
C ASN A 328 -17.38 27.24 13.25
N LEU A 329 -17.72 26.00 13.57
CA LEU A 329 -18.76 25.67 14.54
C LEU A 329 -18.31 26.00 15.97
N THR A 330 -19.25 26.51 16.77
CA THR A 330 -19.21 26.53 18.23
C THR A 330 -20.25 25.55 18.77
N THR A 331 -20.09 25.08 20.01
CA THR A 331 -21.11 24.20 20.65
C THR A 331 -22.51 24.81 20.56
N LYS A 332 -22.65 26.11 20.82
CA LYS A 332 -23.93 26.82 20.74
C LYS A 332 -24.47 26.85 19.31
N SER A 333 -23.67 27.31 18.34
CA SER A 333 -24.14 27.43 16.96
C SER A 333 -24.48 26.07 16.35
N TRP A 334 -23.78 25.01 16.73
CA TRP A 334 -24.07 23.66 16.26
C TRP A 334 -25.29 23.06 16.97
N LEU A 335 -25.46 23.32 18.26
CA LEU A 335 -26.69 22.97 18.99
C LEU A 335 -27.91 23.63 18.36
N ASP A 336 -27.84 24.91 17.99
CA ASP A 336 -28.93 25.63 17.30
C ASP A 336 -29.27 25.04 15.92
N ILE A 337 -28.38 24.21 15.34
CA ILE A 337 -28.60 23.49 14.08
C ILE A 337 -29.18 22.10 14.33
N ALA A 338 -28.58 21.35 15.26
CA ALA A 338 -28.88 19.94 15.50
C ALA A 338 -30.09 19.71 16.42
N TYR A 339 -30.36 20.64 17.35
CA TYR A 339 -31.46 20.56 18.31
C TYR A 339 -32.65 21.38 17.83
N THR A 340 -33.67 20.70 17.32
CA THR A 340 -34.84 21.30 16.66
C THR A 340 -36.13 21.00 17.42
N GLU A 341 -37.17 21.83 17.22
CA GLU A 341 -38.49 21.58 17.82
C GLU A 341 -39.13 20.29 17.29
N SER A 342 -38.87 19.94 16.03
CA SER A 342 -39.15 18.63 15.44
C SER A 342 -37.85 17.79 15.51
N PRO A 343 -37.60 17.02 16.60
CA PRO A 343 -36.30 16.38 16.91
C PRO A 343 -35.67 15.58 15.77
N TYR A 344 -36.53 15.14 14.86
CA TYR A 344 -36.17 14.22 13.81
C TYR A 344 -35.64 14.95 12.58
N GLU A 345 -36.14 16.14 12.23
CA GLU A 345 -35.89 16.73 10.91
C GLU A 345 -34.55 17.47 10.80
N VAL A 346 -33.87 17.27 9.68
CA VAL A 346 -32.67 18.03 9.31
C VAL A 346 -33.07 19.42 8.83
N LYS A 347 -32.54 20.46 9.47
CA LYS A 347 -32.88 21.87 9.15
C LYS A 347 -31.76 22.66 8.49
N LYS A 348 -30.51 22.20 8.53
CA LYS A 348 -29.39 22.79 7.80
C LYS A 348 -28.35 21.76 7.40
N ILE A 349 -27.74 22.00 6.25
CA ILE A 349 -26.58 21.27 5.73
C ILE A 349 -25.33 22.08 6.06
N ILE A 350 -24.32 21.43 6.66
CA ILE A 350 -23.02 22.01 6.97
C ILE A 350 -22.04 21.62 5.86
N TYR A 351 -21.22 22.57 5.38
CA TYR A 351 -20.25 22.27 4.34
C TYR A 351 -19.11 21.38 4.86
N ASP A 352 -18.67 20.44 4.03
CA ASP A 352 -17.49 19.62 4.27
C ASP A 352 -16.26 20.35 3.70
N GLY A 353 -15.44 20.96 4.56
CA GLY A 353 -14.25 21.73 4.18
C GLY A 353 -14.41 23.27 4.15
N SER A 354 -13.29 23.98 3.96
CA SER A 354 -13.14 25.41 4.29
C SER A 354 -13.78 26.42 3.32
N TYR A 355 -14.35 25.99 2.20
CA TYR A 355 -15.04 26.91 1.27
C TYR A 355 -16.15 26.20 0.50
N PRO A 356 -17.37 26.77 0.41
CA PRO A 356 -18.42 26.19 -0.39
C PRO A 356 -18.02 26.23 -1.87
N TYR A 357 -17.80 25.06 -2.46
CA TYR A 357 -17.72 24.96 -3.91
C TYR A 357 -19.04 25.51 -4.47
N LYS A 358 -18.99 26.60 -5.25
CA LYS A 358 -20.13 26.97 -6.08
C LYS A 358 -20.32 25.81 -7.04
N HIS A 359 -21.35 24.99 -6.84
CA HIS A 359 -21.79 24.11 -7.90
C HIS A 359 -21.98 24.98 -9.15
N SER A 360 -21.25 24.65 -10.21
CA SER A 360 -21.60 25.10 -11.54
C SER A 360 -23.00 24.58 -11.80
N VAL A 361 -23.96 25.49 -11.91
CA VAL A 361 -25.36 25.19 -12.21
C VAL A 361 -25.38 24.31 -13.47
N SER A 362 -25.76 23.04 -13.29
CA SER A 362 -26.11 22.16 -14.39
C SER A 362 -27.46 22.65 -14.93
N TYR A 363 -27.56 22.87 -16.24
CA TYR A 363 -28.79 23.28 -16.94
C TYR A 363 -29.79 22.11 -17.07
N GLN A 364 -30.07 21.38 -16.00
CA GLN A 364 -31.21 20.48 -15.93
C GLN A 364 -32.26 21.08 -15.00
N GLU A 365 -33.54 20.85 -15.27
CA GLU A 365 -34.63 21.25 -14.39
C GLU A 365 -34.38 20.64 -13.00
N GLU A 366 -34.06 21.48 -12.00
CA GLU A 366 -33.91 21.04 -10.62
C GLU A 366 -35.27 20.51 -10.13
N ASN A 367 -35.31 19.26 -9.64
CA ASN A 367 -36.52 18.73 -9.00
C ASN A 367 -36.75 19.41 -7.62
N ASP A 368 -37.95 19.28 -7.06
CA ASP A 368 -38.32 19.95 -5.81
C ASP A 368 -37.38 19.57 -4.64
N PHE A 369 -36.81 18.36 -4.66
CA PHE A 369 -35.85 17.88 -3.66
C PHE A 369 -34.54 18.66 -3.72
N VAL A 370 -33.96 18.87 -4.91
CA VAL A 370 -32.72 19.63 -5.08
C VAL A 370 -32.92 21.08 -4.66
N ILE A 371 -34.08 21.67 -4.98
CA ILE A 371 -34.42 23.03 -4.52
C ILE A 371 -34.52 23.07 -2.99
N TYR A 372 -35.16 22.07 -2.37
CA TYR A 372 -35.24 21.95 -0.92
C TYR A 372 -33.85 21.80 -0.30
N GLU A 373 -33.01 20.89 -0.80
CA GLU A 373 -31.65 20.67 -0.33
C GLU A 373 -30.83 21.97 -0.40
N ASN A 374 -30.87 22.66 -1.55
CA ASN A 374 -30.19 23.93 -1.76
C ASN A 374 -30.67 25.02 -0.77
N SER A 375 -31.93 24.98 -0.34
CA SER A 375 -32.47 25.90 0.66
C SER A 375 -31.91 25.65 2.08
N LEU A 376 -31.49 24.41 2.39
CA LEU A 376 -30.91 24.04 3.68
C LEU A 376 -29.38 24.29 3.75
N ARG A 377 -28.71 24.46 2.61
CA ARG A 377 -27.24 24.65 2.54
C ARG A 377 -26.80 25.91 3.28
N SER A 378 -26.11 25.71 4.40
CA SER A 378 -25.62 26.79 5.24
C SER A 378 -24.45 27.50 4.59
N ARG A 379 -24.64 28.74 4.11
CA ARG A 379 -23.53 29.56 3.56
C ARG A 379 -22.47 29.97 4.59
N THR A 380 -22.70 29.66 5.88
CA THR A 380 -21.90 30.17 6.99
C THR A 380 -21.18 29.10 7.78
N TYR A 381 -21.59 27.83 7.75
CA TYR A 381 -21.05 26.79 8.64
C TYR A 381 -20.33 25.70 7.85
N TYR A 382 -19.16 25.31 8.33
CA TYR A 382 -18.39 24.20 7.78
C TYR A 382 -17.67 23.39 8.86
N LEU A 383 -17.40 22.13 8.54
CA LEU A 383 -16.62 21.16 9.30
C LEU A 383 -15.90 20.25 8.30
N ASP A 384 -14.58 20.19 8.33
CA ASP A 384 -13.80 19.30 7.46
C ASP A 384 -13.76 17.87 8.00
N SER A 385 -14.85 17.13 7.80
CA SER A 385 -14.96 15.75 8.28
C SER A 385 -14.05 14.81 7.49
N ASN A 386 -13.77 15.09 6.22
CA ASN A 386 -12.85 14.26 5.43
C ASN A 386 -11.44 14.24 6.03
N SER A 387 -10.92 15.39 6.45
CA SER A 387 -9.61 15.47 7.13
C SER A 387 -9.59 14.68 8.44
N LEU A 388 -10.70 14.67 9.20
CA LEU A 388 -10.83 13.85 10.40
C LEU A 388 -10.83 12.35 10.08
N LYS A 389 -11.62 11.93 9.09
CA LYS A 389 -11.66 10.53 8.65
C LYS A 389 -10.28 10.06 8.19
N GLN A 390 -9.57 10.90 7.43
CA GLN A 390 -8.22 10.62 6.97
C GLN A 390 -7.21 10.53 8.13
N ALA A 391 -7.33 11.39 9.14
CA ALA A 391 -6.49 11.32 10.33
C ALA A 391 -6.68 10.02 11.12
N LEU A 392 -7.92 9.59 11.35
CA LEU A 392 -8.22 8.31 12.01
C LEU A 392 -7.67 7.13 11.21
N LYS A 393 -7.91 7.12 9.90
CA LYS A 393 -7.39 6.09 8.98
C LYS A 393 -5.86 5.99 9.02
N ASN A 394 -5.17 7.12 8.92
CA ASN A 394 -3.71 7.13 8.95
C ASN A 394 -3.14 6.67 10.29
N ILE A 395 -3.78 6.99 11.41
CA ILE A 395 -3.33 6.51 12.72
C ILE A 395 -3.38 4.98 12.77
N ASP A 396 -4.48 4.38 12.34
CA ASP A 396 -4.63 2.93 12.31
C ASP A 396 -3.64 2.30 11.31
N GLU A 397 -3.57 2.81 10.08
CA GLU A 397 -2.64 2.34 9.04
C GLU A 397 -1.18 2.37 9.53
N ILE A 398 -0.75 3.47 10.17
CA ILE A 398 0.62 3.58 10.69
C ILE A 398 0.88 2.52 11.76
N LYS A 399 -0.08 2.24 12.64
CA LYS A 399 0.07 1.25 13.71
C LYS A 399 0.10 -0.19 13.18
N THR A 400 -0.73 -0.52 12.19
CA THR A 400 -0.90 -1.89 11.70
C THR A 400 0.09 -2.27 10.61
N THR A 401 0.63 -1.30 9.86
CA THR A 401 1.53 -1.58 8.74
C THR A 401 2.83 -2.25 9.18
N ASN A 402 3.10 -3.42 8.59
CA ASN A 402 4.40 -4.06 8.65
C ASN A 402 5.38 -3.39 7.68
N ILE A 403 6.22 -2.51 8.21
CA ILE A 403 7.14 -1.71 7.41
C ILE A 403 8.14 -2.52 6.58
N PHE A 404 8.46 -3.76 6.97
CA PHE A 404 9.41 -4.62 6.26
C PHE A 404 8.79 -5.35 5.07
N GLU A 405 7.48 -5.57 5.13
CA GLU A 405 6.73 -6.28 4.11
C GLU A 405 6.79 -5.53 2.77
N GLY A 406 6.96 -6.27 1.67
CA GLY A 406 7.06 -5.70 0.34
C GLY A 406 8.33 -4.91 0.02
N THR A 407 9.02 -4.26 0.97
CA THR A 407 10.09 -3.28 0.67
C THR A 407 11.51 -3.73 0.99
N ILE A 408 11.72 -4.58 2.00
CA ILE A 408 13.08 -4.91 2.50
C ILE A 408 13.95 -5.62 1.47
N HIS A 409 13.34 -6.43 0.60
CA HIS A 409 14.03 -7.13 -0.45
C HIS A 409 14.73 -6.18 -1.45
N ILE A 410 14.15 -5.00 -1.72
CA ILE A 410 14.73 -3.99 -2.61
C ILE A 410 16.05 -3.47 -2.03
N PHE A 411 16.06 -3.12 -0.74
CA PHE A 411 17.28 -2.65 -0.06
C PHE A 411 18.35 -3.74 0.01
N LEU A 412 17.95 -5.00 0.22
CA LEU A 412 18.86 -6.14 0.21
C LEU A 412 19.50 -6.34 -1.18
N TRP A 413 18.72 -6.29 -2.25
CA TRP A 413 19.24 -6.41 -3.62
C TRP A 413 20.16 -5.26 -4.01
N MET A 414 19.79 -4.03 -3.66
CA MET A 414 20.63 -2.85 -3.88
C MET A 414 21.97 -3.00 -3.13
N ALA A 415 21.94 -3.39 -1.86
CA ALA A 415 23.15 -3.62 -1.07
C ALA A 415 24.01 -4.76 -1.64
N PHE A 416 23.38 -5.86 -2.09
CA PHE A 416 24.07 -6.98 -2.72
C PHE A 416 24.77 -6.56 -4.01
N PHE A 417 24.07 -5.85 -4.88
CA PHE A 417 24.61 -5.35 -6.16
C PHE A 417 25.83 -4.45 -5.95
N PHE A 418 25.72 -3.43 -5.09
CA PHE A 418 26.85 -2.53 -4.83
C PHE A 418 28.00 -3.23 -4.08
N ALA A 419 27.71 -4.18 -3.19
CA ALA A 419 28.73 -5.01 -2.57
C ALA A 419 29.49 -5.85 -3.59
N CYS A 420 28.80 -6.42 -4.59
CA CYS A 420 29.42 -7.13 -5.71
C CYS A 420 30.34 -6.22 -6.52
N ILE A 421 29.94 -4.98 -6.84
CA ILE A 421 30.79 -4.01 -7.55
C ILE A 421 32.07 -3.70 -6.76
N VAL A 422 31.94 -3.37 -5.48
CA VAL A 422 33.10 -3.07 -4.61
C VAL A 422 33.99 -4.30 -4.48
N PHE A 423 33.39 -5.49 -4.36
CA PHE A 423 34.12 -6.75 -4.30
C PHE A 423 34.92 -7.01 -5.58
N ILE A 424 34.29 -6.88 -6.75
CA ILE A 424 34.94 -6.99 -8.07
C ILE A 424 36.14 -6.05 -8.19
N PHE A 425 35.95 -4.77 -7.86
CA PHE A 425 37.00 -3.77 -7.93
C PHE A 425 38.20 -4.15 -7.06
N ARG A 426 37.93 -4.67 -5.86
CA ARG A 426 38.95 -5.07 -4.89
C ARG A 426 39.66 -6.35 -5.29
N THR A 427 38.97 -7.31 -5.92
CA THR A 427 39.57 -8.61 -6.28
C THR A 427 40.30 -8.60 -7.62
N THR A 428 39.85 -7.80 -8.59
CA THR A 428 40.42 -7.74 -9.95
C THR A 428 41.26 -6.48 -10.15
N SER A 429 40.69 -5.41 -10.69
CA SER A 429 41.29 -4.07 -10.80
C SER A 429 40.24 -3.07 -11.32
N LEU A 430 40.54 -1.77 -11.25
CA LEU A 430 39.71 -0.74 -11.93
C LEU A 430 39.61 -0.99 -13.42
N LYS A 431 40.74 -1.32 -14.06
CA LYS A 431 40.83 -1.61 -15.49
C LYS A 431 39.88 -2.76 -15.87
N SER A 432 39.97 -3.88 -15.15
CA SER A 432 39.11 -5.05 -15.34
C SER A 432 37.63 -4.72 -15.14
N LEU A 433 37.28 -3.97 -14.09
CA LEU A 433 35.90 -3.56 -13.83
C LEU A 433 35.33 -2.74 -14.99
N LEU A 434 36.05 -1.72 -15.47
CA LEU A 434 35.61 -0.87 -16.58
C LEU A 434 35.40 -1.69 -17.86
N PHE A 435 36.34 -2.58 -18.21
CA PHE A 435 36.15 -3.48 -19.36
C PHE A 435 34.97 -4.43 -19.20
N SER A 436 34.68 -4.86 -17.97
CA SER A 436 33.53 -5.74 -17.69
C SER A 436 32.21 -5.00 -17.91
N ILE A 437 32.12 -3.73 -17.45
CA ILE A 437 30.94 -2.89 -17.69
C ILE A 437 30.71 -2.69 -19.19
N VAL A 438 31.76 -2.34 -19.94
CA VAL A 438 31.67 -2.18 -21.40
C VAL A 438 31.26 -3.49 -22.07
N ALA A 439 31.86 -4.61 -21.68
CA ALA A 439 31.51 -5.93 -22.23
C ALA A 439 30.05 -6.31 -21.93
N SER A 440 29.54 -6.05 -20.72
CA SER A 440 28.13 -6.27 -20.38
C SER A 440 27.18 -5.43 -21.21
N VAL A 441 27.49 -4.14 -21.42
CA VAL A 441 26.66 -3.26 -22.28
C VAL A 441 26.65 -3.75 -23.72
N LEU A 442 27.82 -4.10 -24.28
CA LEU A 442 27.92 -4.65 -25.63
C LEU A 442 27.17 -5.97 -25.78
N LEU A 443 27.16 -6.82 -24.73
CA LEU A 443 26.40 -8.06 -24.72
C LEU A 443 24.89 -7.81 -24.78
N VAL A 444 24.38 -6.85 -24.00
CA VAL A 444 22.95 -6.48 -24.04
C VAL A 444 22.56 -5.92 -25.41
N ILE A 445 23.40 -5.06 -26.01
CA ILE A 445 23.19 -4.55 -27.37
C ILE A 445 23.16 -5.69 -28.38
N LEU A 446 24.11 -6.64 -28.29
CA LEU A 446 24.16 -7.81 -29.17
C LEU A 446 22.88 -8.67 -29.06
N ILE A 447 22.41 -8.94 -27.84
CA ILE A 447 21.17 -9.69 -27.60
C ILE A 447 20.00 -8.94 -28.24
N GLY A 448 19.87 -7.63 -28.03
CA GLY A 448 18.79 -6.82 -28.60
C GLY A 448 18.82 -6.79 -30.14
N LEU A 449 20.00 -6.69 -30.75
CA LEU A 449 20.14 -6.71 -32.21
C LEU A 449 19.76 -8.08 -32.81
N ILE A 450 20.20 -9.18 -32.18
CA ILE A 450 19.86 -10.53 -32.63
C ILE A 450 18.37 -10.80 -32.43
N ALA A 451 17.77 -10.33 -31.33
CA ALA A 451 16.33 -10.39 -31.09
C ALA A 451 15.54 -9.64 -32.17
N ALA A 452 15.94 -8.41 -32.48
CA ALA A 452 15.31 -7.59 -33.52
C ALA A 452 15.43 -8.25 -34.90
N PHE A 453 16.61 -8.75 -35.24
CA PHE A 453 16.83 -9.50 -36.49
C PHE A 453 15.94 -10.74 -36.58
N PHE A 454 15.85 -11.53 -35.50
CA PHE A 454 14.97 -12.69 -35.44
C PHE A 454 13.49 -12.30 -35.60
N GLY A 455 13.06 -11.19 -34.98
CA GLY A 455 11.71 -10.65 -35.14
C GLY A 455 11.37 -10.15 -36.55
N PHE A 456 12.36 -9.79 -37.38
CA PHE A 456 12.12 -9.53 -38.80
C PHE A 456 11.91 -10.81 -39.63
N VAL A 457 12.41 -11.95 -39.15
CA VAL A 457 12.33 -13.24 -39.85
C VAL A 457 11.07 -14.02 -39.44
N VAL A 458 10.54 -13.76 -38.25
CA VAL A 458 9.44 -14.51 -37.63
C VAL A 458 8.28 -13.57 -37.27
N ASP A 459 7.08 -13.90 -37.74
CA ASP A 459 5.87 -13.06 -37.61
C ASP A 459 5.10 -13.25 -36.27
N TYR A 460 5.60 -14.11 -35.38
CA TYR A 460 4.96 -14.44 -34.10
C TYR A 460 5.72 -13.88 -32.90
N SER A 461 5.10 -12.97 -32.16
CA SER A 461 5.69 -12.28 -30.99
C SER A 461 6.12 -13.24 -29.87
N SER A 462 5.34 -14.29 -29.60
CA SER A 462 5.66 -15.30 -28.59
C SER A 462 6.94 -16.06 -28.92
N MET A 463 7.17 -16.40 -30.19
CA MET A 463 8.40 -17.07 -30.62
C MET A 463 9.64 -16.18 -30.40
N ILE A 464 9.51 -14.86 -30.54
CA ILE A 464 10.60 -13.90 -30.25
C ILE A 464 10.94 -13.94 -28.76
N GLN A 465 9.94 -13.90 -27.87
CA GLN A 465 10.15 -13.94 -26.42
C GLN A 465 10.93 -15.20 -26.01
N TYR A 466 10.48 -16.38 -26.44
CA TYR A 466 11.17 -17.64 -26.18
C TYR A 466 12.59 -17.66 -26.73
N PHE A 467 12.77 -17.22 -27.98
CA PHE A 467 14.09 -17.15 -28.59
C PHE A 467 15.05 -16.27 -27.77
N VAL A 468 14.63 -15.08 -27.33
CA VAL A 468 15.47 -14.18 -26.53
C VAL A 468 15.82 -14.79 -25.18
N MET A 469 14.87 -15.42 -24.50
CA MET A 469 15.12 -16.09 -23.22
C MET A 469 16.14 -17.22 -23.35
N TYR A 470 15.97 -18.13 -24.31
CA TYR A 470 16.89 -19.25 -24.53
C TYR A 470 18.25 -18.80 -25.06
N PHE A 471 18.29 -17.83 -25.97
CA PHE A 471 19.54 -17.27 -26.48
C PHE A 471 20.37 -16.64 -25.35
N THR A 472 19.71 -15.85 -24.48
CA THR A 472 20.34 -15.26 -23.30
C THR A 472 20.83 -16.34 -22.32
N LEU A 473 20.04 -17.40 -22.12
CA LEU A 473 20.42 -18.54 -21.28
C LEU A 473 21.66 -19.27 -21.82
N ILE A 474 21.74 -19.50 -23.13
CA ILE A 474 22.90 -20.13 -23.78
C ILE A 474 24.15 -19.27 -23.61
N LEU A 475 24.06 -17.96 -23.89
CA LEU A 475 25.16 -17.03 -23.70
C LEU A 475 25.63 -16.98 -22.23
N GLY A 476 24.69 -16.91 -21.28
CA GLY A 476 24.98 -16.98 -19.85
C GLY A 476 25.69 -18.28 -19.48
N THR A 477 25.24 -19.41 -20.02
CA THR A 477 25.85 -20.73 -19.78
C THR A 477 27.28 -20.79 -20.33
N LEU A 478 27.55 -20.22 -21.50
CA LEU A 478 28.90 -20.13 -22.07
C LEU A 478 29.82 -19.27 -21.18
N ILE A 479 29.33 -18.12 -20.73
CA ILE A 479 30.07 -17.22 -19.82
C ILE A 479 30.42 -17.94 -18.51
N LEU A 480 29.43 -18.59 -17.89
CA LEU A 480 29.62 -19.36 -16.65
C LEU A 480 30.60 -20.52 -16.87
N THR A 481 30.52 -21.22 -17.99
CA THR A 481 31.43 -22.34 -18.31
C THR A 481 32.88 -21.88 -18.37
N VAL A 482 33.15 -20.75 -19.04
CA VAL A 482 34.50 -20.15 -19.07
C VAL A 482 34.94 -19.71 -17.68
N ALA A 483 34.04 -19.09 -16.92
CA ALA A 483 34.30 -18.58 -15.57
C ALA A 483 34.58 -19.70 -14.55
N PHE A 484 33.97 -20.88 -14.68
CA PHE A 484 34.18 -22.00 -13.77
C PHE A 484 35.36 -22.89 -14.16
N LEU A 485 35.50 -23.18 -15.46
CA LEU A 485 36.41 -24.24 -15.96
C LEU A 485 37.51 -23.71 -16.87
N GLY A 486 37.30 -22.56 -17.51
CA GLY A 486 38.15 -22.03 -18.57
C GLY A 486 39.15 -20.94 -18.14
N LEU A 487 39.11 -20.46 -16.88
CA LEU A 487 39.91 -19.31 -16.46
C LEU A 487 41.43 -19.48 -16.66
N SER A 488 41.98 -20.70 -16.62
CA SER A 488 43.40 -20.95 -16.87
C SER A 488 43.79 -21.06 -18.33
N LYS A 489 42.81 -21.05 -19.23
CA LYS A 489 43.02 -21.19 -20.68
C LYS A 489 42.88 -19.87 -21.44
N VAL A 490 42.51 -18.79 -20.76
CA VAL A 490 42.28 -17.47 -21.36
C VAL A 490 43.28 -16.46 -20.81
N ASN A 491 43.51 -15.36 -21.54
CA ASN A 491 44.33 -14.25 -21.04
C ASN A 491 43.76 -13.74 -19.70
N LYS A 492 44.64 -13.38 -18.76
CA LYS A 492 44.28 -12.96 -17.41
C LYS A 492 43.26 -11.81 -17.38
N LEU A 493 43.38 -10.83 -18.28
CA LEU A 493 42.43 -9.73 -18.42
C LEU A 493 41.06 -10.23 -18.89
N ILE A 494 41.03 -11.07 -19.92
CA ILE A 494 39.78 -11.67 -20.44
C ILE A 494 39.12 -12.53 -19.36
N GLY A 495 39.89 -13.36 -18.65
CA GLY A 495 39.42 -14.14 -17.52
C GLY A 495 38.78 -13.27 -16.42
N SER A 496 39.36 -12.09 -16.14
CA SER A 496 38.79 -11.14 -15.18
C SER A 496 37.44 -10.60 -15.61
N ILE A 497 37.22 -10.40 -16.92
CA ILE A 497 35.93 -9.94 -17.47
C ILE A 497 34.86 -11.02 -17.26
N PHE A 498 35.14 -12.27 -17.67
CA PHE A 498 34.22 -13.39 -17.45
C PHE A 498 33.88 -13.58 -15.96
N MET A 499 34.88 -13.45 -15.07
CA MET A 499 34.66 -13.53 -13.63
C MET A 499 33.74 -12.42 -13.10
N ASN A 500 33.97 -11.18 -13.52
CA ASN A 500 33.20 -10.03 -13.05
C ASN A 500 31.75 -10.09 -13.52
N ILE A 501 31.54 -10.45 -14.79
CA ILE A 501 30.20 -10.69 -15.35
C ILE A 501 29.52 -11.83 -14.58
N THR A 502 30.23 -12.90 -14.26
CA THR A 502 29.71 -14.04 -13.50
C THR A 502 29.34 -13.66 -12.05
N ILE A 503 30.10 -12.79 -11.39
CA ILE A 503 29.82 -12.33 -10.01
C ILE A 503 28.47 -11.60 -9.92
N VAL A 504 28.14 -10.75 -10.90
CA VAL A 504 26.87 -10.01 -10.91
C VAL A 504 25.75 -10.78 -11.63
N GLY A 505 26.09 -11.49 -12.70
CA GLY A 505 25.14 -12.15 -13.61
C GLY A 505 24.67 -13.53 -13.18
N PHE A 506 25.28 -14.16 -12.16
CA PHE A 506 24.86 -15.48 -11.70
C PHE A 506 23.43 -15.51 -11.18
N VAL A 507 23.02 -14.52 -10.38
CA VAL A 507 21.63 -14.50 -9.87
C VAL A 507 20.63 -14.20 -11.01
N PRO A 508 20.80 -13.16 -11.84
CA PRO A 508 19.95 -12.96 -13.02
C PRO A 508 19.86 -14.20 -13.92
N TYR A 509 20.93 -15.00 -14.04
CA TYR A 509 20.92 -16.26 -14.77
C TYR A 509 19.98 -17.30 -14.14
N ILE A 510 20.00 -17.48 -12.81
CA ILE A 510 19.04 -18.37 -12.13
C ILE A 510 17.62 -17.82 -12.26
N PHE A 511 17.45 -16.51 -12.12
CA PHE A 511 16.13 -15.89 -12.27
C PHE A 511 15.56 -16.10 -13.68
N LEU A 512 16.40 -16.00 -14.72
CA LEU A 512 16.01 -16.30 -16.10
C LEU A 512 15.52 -17.75 -16.25
N ILE A 513 16.14 -18.72 -15.56
CA ILE A 513 15.65 -20.10 -15.56
C ILE A 513 14.25 -20.19 -14.93
N LEU A 514 14.03 -19.51 -13.81
CA LEU A 514 12.71 -19.45 -13.16
C LEU A 514 11.66 -18.81 -14.07
N ILE A 515 11.99 -17.69 -14.72
CA ILE A 515 11.11 -17.02 -15.69
C ILE A 515 10.78 -17.92 -16.87
N ILE A 516 11.75 -18.67 -17.40
CA ILE A 516 11.49 -19.62 -18.50
C ILE A 516 10.50 -20.71 -18.04
N ILE A 517 10.70 -21.28 -16.85
CA ILE A 517 9.79 -22.28 -16.30
C ILE A 517 8.39 -21.69 -16.13
N ASP A 518 8.31 -20.51 -15.52
CA ASP A 518 7.07 -19.77 -15.27
C ASP A 518 6.31 -19.45 -16.55
N THR A 519 7.00 -18.99 -17.59
CA THR A 519 6.40 -18.68 -18.90
C THR A 519 5.81 -19.95 -19.53
N HIS A 520 6.52 -21.09 -19.47
CA HIS A 520 5.98 -22.37 -19.97
C HIS A 520 4.79 -22.87 -19.14
N GLN A 521 4.78 -22.63 -17.83
CA GLN A 521 3.65 -22.96 -16.97
C GLN A 521 2.44 -22.09 -17.32
N ASN A 522 2.62 -20.78 -17.48
CA ASN A 522 1.57 -19.85 -17.91
C ASN A 522 0.98 -20.27 -19.26
N ASP A 523 1.80 -20.52 -20.29
CA ASP A 523 1.30 -20.98 -21.59
C ASP A 523 0.54 -22.31 -21.51
N TRP A 524 1.00 -23.23 -20.65
CA TRP A 524 0.30 -24.49 -20.41
C TRP A 524 -1.04 -24.26 -19.69
N CYS A 525 -1.07 -23.36 -18.71
CA CYS A 525 -2.26 -22.95 -17.98
C CYS A 525 -3.30 -22.36 -18.94
N ASP A 526 -2.91 -21.36 -19.73
CA ASP A 526 -3.79 -20.68 -20.68
C ASP A 526 -4.43 -21.67 -21.67
N TYR A 527 -3.62 -22.58 -22.23
CA TYR A 527 -4.11 -23.61 -23.14
C TYR A 527 -5.14 -24.56 -22.51
N HIS A 528 -4.97 -24.94 -21.24
CA HIS A 528 -5.90 -25.86 -20.56
C HIS A 528 -7.11 -25.13 -19.96
N TYR A 529 -6.97 -23.86 -19.58
CA TYR A 529 -8.06 -23.06 -19.01
C TYR A 529 -9.12 -22.73 -20.07
N GLU A 530 -8.70 -22.37 -21.29
CA GLU A 530 -9.61 -22.18 -22.44
C GLU A 530 -10.44 -23.43 -22.77
N GLN A 531 -9.94 -24.62 -22.42
CA GLN A 531 -10.55 -25.88 -22.82
C GLN A 531 -11.54 -26.48 -21.80
N TYR A 532 -11.44 -26.14 -20.50
CA TYR A 532 -12.17 -26.86 -19.45
C TYR A 532 -13.03 -26.03 -18.48
N ASN A 533 -13.05 -24.68 -18.54
CA ASN A 533 -13.87 -23.83 -17.65
C ASN A 533 -13.80 -24.26 -16.16
N THR A 534 -12.64 -24.71 -15.70
CA THR A 534 -12.44 -25.16 -14.32
C THR A 534 -12.18 -23.96 -13.40
N VAL A 535 -12.80 -23.98 -12.22
CA VAL A 535 -12.76 -22.91 -11.20
C VAL A 535 -11.43 -22.88 -10.43
N ASP A 536 -10.52 -23.83 -10.65
CA ASP A 536 -9.27 -23.92 -9.90
C ASP A 536 -8.19 -23.00 -10.50
N PRO A 537 -7.55 -22.12 -9.70
CA PRO A 537 -6.50 -21.25 -10.18
C PRO A 537 -5.27 -22.07 -10.61
N CYS A 538 -4.80 -21.86 -11.84
CA CYS A 538 -3.56 -22.45 -12.30
C CYS A 538 -2.39 -21.71 -11.66
N LEU A 539 -1.78 -22.31 -10.63
CA LEU A 539 -0.68 -21.70 -9.88
C LEU A 539 0.66 -22.00 -10.55
N THR A 540 1.34 -20.96 -11.01
CA THR A 540 2.71 -21.07 -11.51
C THR A 540 3.73 -21.16 -10.39
N ILE A 541 5.00 -21.42 -10.74
CA ILE A 541 6.08 -21.37 -9.76
C ILE A 541 6.25 -19.98 -9.16
N MET A 542 6.04 -18.90 -9.92
CA MET A 542 6.14 -17.55 -9.37
C MET A 542 4.97 -17.23 -8.44
N ASP A 543 3.75 -17.70 -8.74
CA ASP A 543 2.61 -17.55 -7.84
C ASP A 543 2.81 -18.32 -6.53
N TYR A 544 3.33 -19.54 -6.62
CA TYR A 544 3.62 -20.36 -5.43
C TYR A 544 4.72 -19.76 -4.56
N LEU A 545 5.75 -19.17 -5.19
CA LEU A 545 6.85 -18.55 -4.47
C LEU A 545 6.50 -17.15 -3.96
N ASP A 546 5.56 -16.45 -4.57
CA ASP A 546 5.20 -15.06 -4.27
C ASP A 546 6.47 -14.21 -3.98
N ILE A 547 6.56 -13.40 -2.92
CA ILE A 547 7.76 -12.60 -2.65
C ILE A 547 8.99 -13.46 -2.23
N TYR A 548 8.81 -14.74 -1.90
CA TYR A 548 9.88 -15.62 -1.41
C TYR A 548 10.93 -15.96 -2.48
N TRP A 549 10.61 -15.88 -3.78
CA TRP A 549 11.61 -16.07 -4.84
C TRP A 549 12.80 -15.10 -4.65
N SER A 550 12.52 -13.88 -4.21
CA SER A 550 13.51 -12.81 -4.05
C SER A 550 14.53 -13.16 -2.97
N TYR A 551 14.08 -13.65 -1.81
CA TYR A 551 14.95 -14.06 -0.71
C TYR A 551 15.73 -15.33 -1.05
N ALA A 552 15.09 -16.30 -1.72
CA ALA A 552 15.76 -17.53 -2.16
C ALA A 552 16.90 -17.23 -3.14
N LEU A 553 16.67 -16.36 -4.12
CA LEU A 553 17.68 -15.93 -5.07
C LEU A 553 18.83 -15.15 -4.42
N LEU A 554 18.52 -14.27 -3.45
CA LEU A 554 19.53 -13.55 -2.70
C LEU A 554 20.43 -14.51 -1.91
N ALA A 555 19.84 -15.50 -1.23
CA ALA A 555 20.57 -16.54 -0.52
C ALA A 555 21.45 -17.37 -1.47
N ALA A 556 20.94 -17.74 -2.63
CA ALA A 556 21.69 -18.43 -3.67
C ALA A 556 22.88 -17.57 -4.17
N GLY A 557 22.67 -16.27 -4.35
CA GLY A 557 23.73 -15.32 -4.71
C GLY A 557 24.84 -15.24 -3.66
N VAL A 558 24.49 -15.10 -2.38
CA VAL A 558 25.46 -15.07 -1.28
C VAL A 558 26.25 -16.38 -1.19
N LEU A 559 25.57 -17.53 -1.29
CA LEU A 559 26.21 -18.85 -1.30
C LEU A 559 27.16 -18.99 -2.50
N PHE A 560 26.73 -18.54 -3.68
CA PHE A 560 27.55 -18.55 -4.87
C PHE A 560 28.83 -17.73 -4.68
N ILE A 561 28.78 -16.51 -4.14
CA ILE A 561 29.98 -15.69 -3.88
C ILE A 561 30.96 -16.44 -2.96
N PHE A 562 30.47 -17.11 -1.91
CA PHE A 562 31.30 -17.91 -1.01
C PHE A 562 32.03 -19.03 -1.76
N LEU A 563 31.32 -19.80 -2.59
CA LEU A 563 31.89 -20.90 -3.36
C LEU A 563 32.87 -20.38 -4.43
N TYR A 564 32.51 -19.29 -5.10
CA TYR A 564 33.25 -18.71 -6.20
C TYR A 564 34.57 -18.03 -5.77
N CYS A 565 34.72 -17.67 -4.49
CA CYS A 565 35.98 -17.19 -3.93
C CYS A 565 37.18 -18.13 -4.22
N LYS A 566 36.96 -19.45 -4.35
CA LYS A 566 38.00 -20.41 -4.74
C LYS A 566 38.52 -20.15 -6.16
N ASN A 567 37.62 -19.88 -7.10
CA ASN A 567 37.95 -19.60 -8.50
C ASN A 567 38.70 -18.26 -8.62
N ILE A 568 38.30 -17.25 -7.82
CA ILE A 568 39.00 -15.97 -7.74
C ILE A 568 40.46 -16.16 -7.34
N LEU A 569 40.73 -16.97 -6.31
CA LEU A 569 42.09 -17.25 -5.85
C LEU A 569 42.92 -18.00 -6.90
N LYS A 570 42.31 -18.97 -7.61
CA LYS A 570 42.98 -19.71 -8.69
C LYS A 570 43.37 -18.80 -9.86
N TRP A 571 42.45 -17.96 -10.33
CA TRP A 571 42.73 -17.01 -11.41
C TRP A 571 43.84 -16.04 -11.02
N ARG A 572 43.81 -15.54 -9.79
CA ARG A 572 44.81 -14.58 -9.34
C ARG A 572 46.23 -15.15 -9.23
N ALA A 573 46.36 -16.45 -8.97
CA ALA A 573 47.64 -17.14 -8.93
C ALA A 573 48.27 -17.36 -10.31
N GLN A 574 47.56 -17.06 -11.41
CA GLN A 574 48.11 -17.14 -12.75
C GLN A 574 49.17 -16.06 -12.99
N PRO A 575 50.21 -16.35 -13.77
CA PRO A 575 51.21 -15.35 -14.15
C PRO A 575 50.56 -14.16 -14.87
N ASP A 576 51.10 -12.97 -14.66
CA ASP A 576 50.72 -11.80 -15.47
C ASP A 576 51.27 -12.04 -16.89
N GLY A 577 50.37 -12.37 -17.81
CA GLY A 577 50.67 -12.64 -19.22
C GLY A 577 50.06 -11.61 -20.15
#